data_AF-A0A7V9JXT2-F1
#
_entry.id   AF-A0A7V9JXT2-F1
#
_cell.length_a   1.000
_cell.length_b   1.000
_cell.length_c   1.000
_cell.angle_alpha   90.00
_cell.angle_beta   90.00
_cell.angle_gamma   90.00
#
_symmetry.space_group_name_H-M   'P 1'
#
loop_
_entity.id
_entity.type
_entity.pdbx_description
1 polymer ?
#
loop_
_entity_poly.entity_id
_entity_poly.type
_entity_poly.pdbx_seq_one_letter_code
_entity_poly.pdbx_strand_id
1 'polypeptide(L)'
;MASAARRVDFYWRGGCWFCSRLRRGLEAAGVELDDHDIWADDEARAFVRSVARGHETVPTVVVAGVALVNPSAAEVVARLDEAATEEAPEP
;
A
#
# COMPACT_ATOMS: atom_id res chain seq x y z
N MET A 1 -19.85 -5.42 14.05
CA MET A 1 -18.48 -5.97 14.13
C MET A 1 -17.89 -5.97 12.73
N ALA A 2 -17.41 -4.82 12.25
CA ALA A 2 -16.59 -4.81 11.05
C ALA A 2 -15.22 -5.31 11.48
N SER A 3 -14.88 -6.55 11.16
CA SER A 3 -13.48 -6.94 11.11
C SER A 3 -12.87 -6.00 10.07
N ALA A 4 -12.02 -5.08 10.48
CA ALA A 4 -11.27 -4.26 9.55
C ALA A 4 -10.54 -5.24 8.63
N ALA A 5 -10.98 -5.33 7.37
CA ALA A 5 -10.24 -6.07 6.37
C ALA A 5 -8.87 -5.40 6.32
N ARG A 6 -7.80 -6.17 6.57
CA ARG A 6 -6.41 -5.69 6.45
C ARG A 6 -6.12 -5.50 4.97
N ARG A 7 -6.71 -4.47 4.36
CA ARG A 7 -6.58 -4.13 2.95
C ARG A 7 -5.67 -2.91 2.80
N VAL A 8 -4.80 -2.95 1.80
CA VAL A 8 -3.94 -1.82 1.43
C VAL A 8 -3.96 -1.61 -0.08
N ASP A 9 -3.93 -0.36 -0.52
CA ASP A 9 -3.79 -0.04 -1.94
C ASP A 9 -2.34 -0.24 -2.35
N PHE A 10 -2.09 -1.13 -3.30
CA PHE A 10 -0.77 -1.50 -3.78
C PHE A 10 -0.58 -1.00 -5.21
N TYR A 11 0.19 0.08 -5.35
CA TYR A 11 0.53 0.68 -6.62
C TYR A 11 1.78 0.03 -7.21
N TRP A 12 1.63 -0.57 -8.38
CA TRP A 12 2.68 -1.32 -9.05
C TRP A 12 2.74 -1.02 -10.54
N ARG A 13 3.79 -1.54 -11.19
CA ARG A 13 3.95 -1.48 -12.64
C ARG A 13 4.64 -2.74 -13.15
N GLY A 14 4.44 -3.06 -14.43
CA GLY A 14 5.12 -4.15 -15.11
C GLY A 14 6.65 -4.09 -14.98
N GLY A 15 7.29 -5.23 -14.66
CA GLY A 15 8.74 -5.36 -14.62
C GLY A 15 9.44 -4.94 -13.32
N CYS A 16 8.69 -4.63 -12.25
CA CYS A 16 9.28 -4.28 -10.96
C CYS A 16 9.47 -5.51 -10.04
N TRP A 17 10.71 -5.97 -9.88
CA TRP A 17 11.03 -7.09 -8.98
C TRP A 17 10.73 -6.79 -7.50
N PHE A 18 10.88 -5.53 -7.06
CA PHE A 18 10.53 -5.10 -5.70
C PHE A 18 9.04 -5.25 -5.40
N CYS A 19 8.18 -5.02 -6.41
CA CYS A 19 6.73 -5.23 -6.26
C CYS A 19 6.41 -6.70 -5.95
N SER A 20 6.98 -7.64 -6.70
CA SER A 20 6.78 -9.07 -6.45
C SER A 20 7.30 -9.52 -5.09
N ARG A 21 8.41 -8.93 -4.62
CA ARG A 21 8.96 -9.21 -3.29
C ARG A 21 8.06 -8.70 -2.18
N LEU A 22 7.56 -7.47 -2.31
CA LEU A 22 6.68 -6.85 -1.32
C LEU A 22 5.33 -7.58 -1.26
N ARG A 23 4.71 -7.86 -2.41
CA ARG A 23 3.46 -8.62 -2.53
C ARG A 23 3.53 -9.93 -1.73
N ARG A 24 4.55 -10.74 -1.97
CA ARG A 24 4.76 -12.01 -1.26
C ARG A 24 4.86 -11.86 0.26
N GLY A 25 5.51 -10.79 0.73
CA GLY A 25 5.63 -10.52 2.17
C GLY A 25 4.29 -10.13 2.80
N LEU A 26 3.45 -9.41 2.06
CA LEU A 26 2.12 -8.97 2.51
C LEU A 26 1.10 -10.11 2.46
N GLU A 27 1.13 -10.92 1.40
CA GLU A 27 0.34 -12.16 1.30
C GLU A 27 0.66 -13.12 2.46
N ALA A 28 1.94 -13.28 2.81
CA ALA A 28 2.38 -14.10 3.95
C ALA A 28 1.88 -13.54 5.30
N ALA A 29 1.66 -12.23 5.39
CA ALA A 29 1.10 -11.57 6.56
C ALA A 29 -0.44 -11.57 6.59
N GLY A 30 -1.10 -12.13 5.57
CA GLY A 30 -2.56 -12.15 5.45
C GLY A 30 -3.17 -10.78 5.16
N VAL A 31 -2.40 -9.90 4.49
CA VAL A 31 -2.86 -8.58 4.06
C VAL A 31 -3.45 -8.70 2.65
N GLU A 32 -4.65 -8.18 2.48
CA GLU A 32 -5.31 -8.07 1.18
C GLU A 32 -4.72 -6.87 0.41
N LEU A 33 -4.28 -7.11 -0.82
CA LEU A 33 -3.68 -6.10 -1.67
C LEU A 33 -4.68 -5.69 -2.75
N ASP A 34 -5.00 -4.41 -2.82
CA ASP A 34 -5.74 -3.85 -3.93
C ASP A 34 -4.74 -3.36 -4.99
N ASP A 35 -4.62 -4.12 -6.09
CA ASP A 35 -3.57 -3.92 -7.09
C ASP A 35 -3.94 -2.79 -8.07
N HIS A 36 -3.23 -1.66 -7.99
CA HIS A 36 -3.39 -0.52 -8.88
C HIS A 36 -2.20 -0.43 -9.86
N ASP A 37 -2.44 -0.70 -11.15
CA ASP A 37 -1.42 -0.59 -12.20
C ASP A 37 -1.31 0.85 -12.71
N ILE A 38 -0.22 1.54 -12.36
CA ILE A 38 0.03 2.93 -12.77
C ILE A 38 0.28 3.10 -14.27
N TRP A 39 0.45 2.01 -15.04
CA TRP A 39 0.54 2.08 -16.50
C TRP A 39 -0.82 2.00 -17.17
N ALA A 40 -1.77 1.30 -16.55
CA ALA A 40 -3.14 1.17 -17.06
C ALA A 40 -4.04 2.31 -16.56
N ASP A 41 -3.74 2.84 -15.37
CA ASP A 41 -4.54 3.86 -14.69
C ASP A 41 -3.74 5.17 -14.52
N ASP A 42 -4.17 6.21 -15.24
CA ASP A 42 -3.56 7.54 -15.18
C ASP A 42 -3.83 8.26 -13.84
N GLU A 43 -4.93 7.94 -13.15
CA GLU A 43 -5.21 8.47 -11.81
C GLU A 43 -4.27 7.84 -10.77
N ALA A 44 -4.05 6.52 -10.84
CA ALA A 44 -3.08 5.82 -10.02
C ALA A 44 -1.64 6.37 -10.24
N ARG A 45 -1.28 6.63 -11.50
CA ARG A 45 -0.01 7.30 -11.85
C ARG A 45 0.08 8.69 -11.22
N ALA A 46 -0.95 9.51 -11.35
CA ALA A 46 -0.97 10.86 -10.79
C ALA A 46 -0.85 10.83 -9.27
N PHE A 47 -1.52 9.88 -8.61
CA PHE A 47 -1.42 9.65 -7.18
C PHE A 47 0.01 9.30 -6.77
N VAL A 48 0.63 8.30 -7.40
CA VAL A 48 2.02 7.90 -7.11
C VAL A 48 2.97 9.08 -7.28
N ARG A 49 2.82 9.87 -8.36
CA ARG A 49 3.62 11.08 -8.55
C ARG A 49 3.39 12.11 -7.45
N SER A 50 2.17 12.26 -6.94
CA SER A 50 1.88 13.19 -5.84
C SER A 50 2.61 12.80 -4.55
N VAL A 51 2.64 11.51 -4.22
CA VAL A 51 3.22 11.02 -2.95
C VAL A 51 4.73 10.76 -3.04
N ALA A 52 5.23 10.42 -4.22
CA ALA A 52 6.65 10.15 -4.47
C ALA A 52 7.40 11.38 -5.02
N ARG A 53 7.02 12.59 -4.59
CA ARG A 53 7.72 13.86 -4.93
C ARG A 53 7.87 14.12 -6.43
N GLY A 54 6.84 13.77 -7.21
CA GLY A 54 6.77 13.91 -8.66
C GLY A 54 7.25 12.68 -9.45
N HIS A 55 7.78 11.65 -8.77
CA HIS A 55 8.38 10.48 -9.39
C HIS A 55 7.38 9.31 -9.47
N GLU A 56 7.54 8.44 -10.47
CA GLU A 56 6.76 7.20 -10.60
C GLU A 56 7.43 6.04 -9.83
N THR A 57 7.75 6.28 -8.56
CA THR A 57 8.45 5.32 -7.71
C THR A 57 7.47 4.24 -7.24
N VAL A 58 7.77 2.99 -7.57
CA VAL A 58 7.01 1.81 -7.14
C VAL A 58 7.96 0.76 -6.54
N PRO A 59 7.51 -0.07 -5.59
CA PRO A 59 6.13 -0.20 -5.09
C PRO A 59 5.73 0.97 -4.19
N THR A 60 4.50 1.47 -4.34
CA THR A 60 3.89 2.43 -3.41
C THR A 60 2.68 1.78 -2.76
N VAL A 61 2.50 1.95 -1.46
CA VAL A 61 1.41 1.32 -0.69
C VAL A 61 0.67 2.39 0.09
N VAL A 62 -0.66 2.37 0.12
CA VAL A 62 -1.46 3.22 1.02
C VAL A 62 -2.07 2.37 2.11
N VAL A 63 -1.83 2.77 3.36
CA VAL A 63 -2.33 2.10 4.56
C VAL A 63 -3.10 3.12 5.38
N ALA A 64 -4.41 2.93 5.54
CA ALA A 64 -5.28 3.83 6.31
C ALA A 64 -5.09 5.33 5.97
N GLY A 65 -4.97 5.64 4.67
CA GLY A 65 -4.75 7.01 4.18
C GLY A 65 -3.29 7.49 4.19
N VAL A 66 -2.36 6.71 4.73
CA VAL A 66 -0.91 7.02 4.72
C VAL A 66 -0.23 6.35 3.55
N ALA A 67 0.35 7.13 2.65
CA ALA A 67 1.13 6.63 1.53
C ALA A 67 2.58 6.34 1.93
N LEU A 68 3.04 5.13 1.64
CA LEU A 68 4.38 4.62 1.86
C LEU A 68 5.04 4.35 0.50
N VAL A 69 6.16 5.01 0.24
CA VAL A 69 6.90 4.87 -1.03
C VAL A 69 8.07 3.91 -0.83
N ASN A 70 8.07 2.81 -1.59
CA ASN A 70 9.01 1.70 -1.48
C ASN A 70 9.16 1.10 -0.05
N PRO A 71 8.05 0.76 0.64
CA PRO A 71 8.13 0.18 1.97
C PRO A 71 8.54 -1.30 1.93
N SER A 72 9.00 -1.79 3.07
CA SER A 72 9.09 -3.23 3.33
C SER A 72 7.75 -3.80 3.82
N ALA A 73 7.55 -5.11 3.69
CA ALA A 73 6.32 -5.77 4.17
C ALA A 73 6.12 -5.58 5.68
N ALA A 74 7.21 -5.57 6.46
CA ALA A 74 7.16 -5.34 7.89
C ALA A 74 6.67 -3.92 8.24
N GLU A 75 7.08 -2.90 7.48
CA GLU A 75 6.61 -1.52 7.69
C GLU A 75 5.11 -1.37 7.40
N VAL A 76 4.63 -2.01 6.32
CA VAL A 76 3.20 -1.99 5.98
C VAL A 76 2.38 -2.70 7.06
N VAL A 77 2.83 -3.86 7.54
CA VAL A 77 2.16 -4.60 8.61
C VAL A 77 2.17 -3.82 9.92
N ALA A 78 3.31 -3.23 10.29
CA ALA A 78 3.40 -2.37 11.46
C ALA A 78 2.40 -1.21 11.38
N ARG A 79 2.29 -0.57 10.20
CA ARG A 79 1.33 0.52 9.97
C ARG A 79 -0.13 0.06 10.00
N LEU A 80 -0.42 -1.13 9.51
CA LEU A 80 -1.76 -1.72 9.62
C LEU A 80 -2.14 -1.97 11.08
N ASP A 81 -1.20 -2.42 11.90
CA ASP A 81 -1.42 -2.63 13.33
C ASP A 81 -1.55 -1.29 14.10
N GLU A 82 -0.75 -0.28 13.74
CA GLU A 82 -0.89 1.09 14.26
C GLU A 82 -2.25 1.68 13.87
N ALA A 83 -2.65 1.60 12.60
CA ALA A 83 -3.93 2.09 12.11
C ALA A 83 -5.13 1.37 12.72
N ALA A 84 -5.05 0.05 12.91
CA ALA A 84 -6.09 -0.71 13.62
C ALA A 84 -6.23 -0.27 15.09
N THR A 85 -5.18 0.33 15.66
CA THR A 85 -5.19 0.90 17.00
C THR A 85 -5.71 2.35 17.00
N GLU A 86 -5.40 3.15 15.96
CA GLU A 86 -5.90 4.52 15.80
C GLU A 86 -7.36 4.61 15.33
N GLU A 87 -7.89 3.59 14.63
CA GLU A 87 -9.33 3.45 14.34
C GLU A 87 -10.18 3.08 15.56
N ALA A 88 -9.56 2.90 16.75
CA ALA A 88 -10.30 2.91 18.00
C ALA A 88 -10.80 4.35 18.27
N PRO A 89 -12.13 4.57 18.26
CA PRO A 89 -12.74 5.86 17.94
C PRO A 89 -12.73 6.81 19.13
N GLU A 90 -12.76 8.10 18.86
CA GLU A 90 -13.23 9.10 19.83
C GLU A 90 -14.24 10.08 19.17
N PRO A 91 -15.15 10.65 19.98
CA PRO A 91 -16.62 10.53 19.85
C PRO A 91 -17.37 11.56 19.00
#